data_AF-A0A941HR74-F1
#
_entry.id   AF-A0A941HR74-F1
#
_cell.length_a   1.000
_cell.length_b   1.000
_cell.length_c   1.000
_cell.angle_alpha   90.00
_cell.angle_beta   90.00
_cell.angle_gamma   90.00
#
_symmetry.space_group_name_H-M   'P 1'
#
loop_
_entity.id
_entity.type
_entity.pdbx_description
1 polymer ?
#
loop_
_entity_poly.entity_id
_entity_poly.type
_entity_poly.pdbx_seq_one_letter_code
_entity_poly.pdbx_strand_id
1 'polypeptide(L)'
;MDYDVVILGGGLIGCSMAYELCKYNLNIALIEKNFDIAEDVALFNASLILDGKDIEDEEAYRLIRESSRNLDRLSEELDVFYQKVPSFTIYPTRELAEKAMQRAKERKIPGLSLMTGKEAAKVNHNLKPEDAFVIYSENTGVISPYDYATAMAEIAYDNGVSFRLEEEVLDIQTQSRGGIKVTTNKNKYSSRVVVRTTFGDKYTIKEDAQTVGSRDILENMLIEKDFATDVKQIITKYKENGDVITLLPTSTNKLLASLQTSKSKEFSQMKKEVEGIIGPFPPERVDILNENRFWSEPIRIDDEYAKEGYFHIQAKNYALDNVLSGLTADAVEMVMKHFKATANNDFEGKRRKYYRFREMTDKERNEIIAIDPKYGQMVCLCSNVTEGEIVDSIRRPMGARTVEGVRRRTGTVFGRCQGSYCLTKVIRILARELHKSPMEIMNDRKNSQIISARIKEFDSM
;
A
#
# COMPACT_ATOMS: atom_id res chain seq x y z
N MET A 1 2.33 2.08 -30.65
CA MET A 1 2.43 3.36 -29.93
C MET A 1 3.85 3.45 -29.39
N ASP A 2 4.48 4.61 -29.49
CA ASP A 2 5.90 4.76 -29.17
C ASP A 2 6.07 5.61 -27.92
N TYR A 3 6.86 5.10 -26.97
CA TYR A 3 7.15 5.72 -25.68
C TYR A 3 8.65 5.69 -25.40
N ASP A 4 9.17 6.65 -24.64
CA ASP A 4 10.55 6.58 -24.17
C ASP A 4 10.69 5.45 -23.14
N VAL A 5 9.79 5.42 -22.16
CA VAL A 5 9.76 4.44 -21.07
C VAL A 5 8.38 3.79 -20.98
N VAL A 6 8.36 2.46 -20.90
CA VAL A 6 7.15 1.69 -20.58
C VAL A 6 7.35 1.00 -19.22
N ILE A 7 6.50 1.32 -18.25
CA ILE A 7 6.47 0.71 -16.93
C ILE A 7 5.41 -0.39 -16.93
N LEU A 8 5.75 -1.58 -16.48
CA LEU A 8 4.84 -2.72 -16.39
C LEU A 8 4.49 -2.98 -14.92
N GLY A 9 3.20 -2.89 -14.59
CA GLY A 9 2.66 -3.01 -13.25
C GLY A 9 2.34 -1.65 -12.62
N GLY A 10 1.11 -1.51 -12.12
CA GLY A 10 0.56 -0.35 -11.42
C GLY A 10 0.54 -0.50 -9.90
N GLY A 11 1.41 -1.36 -9.35
CA GLY A 11 1.63 -1.47 -7.90
C GLY A 11 2.40 -0.27 -7.34
N LEU A 12 2.82 -0.37 -6.07
CA LEU A 12 3.51 0.71 -5.35
C LEU A 12 4.78 1.21 -6.08
N ILE A 13 5.61 0.28 -6.58
CA ILE A 13 6.85 0.60 -7.32
C ILE A 13 6.54 1.23 -8.67
N GLY A 14 5.59 0.66 -9.43
CA GLY A 14 5.21 1.21 -10.73
C GLY A 14 4.71 2.66 -10.62
N CYS A 15 3.88 2.94 -9.62
CA CYS A 15 3.41 4.30 -9.33
C CYS A 15 4.57 5.24 -8.94
N SER A 16 5.50 4.77 -8.12
CA SER A 16 6.70 5.53 -7.72
C SER A 16 7.62 5.82 -8.92
N MET A 17 7.85 4.85 -9.79
CA MET A 17 8.63 5.03 -11.03
C MET A 17 7.96 6.05 -11.95
N ALA A 18 6.63 6.00 -12.12
CA ALA A 18 5.89 6.97 -12.93
C ALA A 18 6.02 8.39 -12.36
N TYR A 19 5.90 8.53 -11.03
CA TYR A 19 6.05 9.81 -10.34
C TYR A 19 7.46 10.39 -10.44
N GLU A 20 8.50 9.59 -10.25
CA GLU A 20 9.88 10.08 -10.35
C GLU A 20 10.28 10.39 -11.79
N LEU A 21 9.88 9.56 -12.76
CA LEU A 21 10.23 9.78 -14.17
C LEU A 21 9.47 10.95 -14.81
N CYS A 22 8.26 11.28 -14.37
CA CYS A 22 7.48 12.41 -14.93
C CYS A 22 8.09 13.79 -14.64
N LYS A 23 9.10 13.85 -13.75
CA LYS A 23 9.92 15.05 -13.48
C LYS A 23 10.91 15.36 -14.61
N TYR A 24 10.98 14.51 -15.64
CA TYR A 24 11.83 14.67 -16.81
C TYR A 24 10.98 14.71 -18.07
N ASN A 25 11.48 15.35 -19.12
CA ASN A 25 10.82 15.40 -20.43
C ASN A 25 10.95 14.05 -21.16
N LEU A 26 10.12 13.09 -20.74
CA LEU A 26 10.02 11.73 -21.26
C LEU A 26 8.56 11.42 -21.60
N ASN A 27 8.32 10.74 -22.71
CA ASN A 27 7.02 10.16 -23.02
C ASN A 27 6.89 8.80 -22.32
N ILE A 28 6.06 8.72 -21.27
CA ILE A 28 5.99 7.56 -20.38
C ILE A 28 4.61 6.90 -20.47
N ALA A 29 4.59 5.57 -20.51
CA ALA A 29 3.39 4.79 -20.29
C ALA A 29 3.53 3.85 -19.09
N LEU A 30 2.45 3.67 -18.33
CA LEU A 30 2.32 2.61 -17.34
C LEU A 30 1.19 1.66 -17.76
N ILE A 31 1.46 0.35 -17.78
CA ILE A 31 0.51 -0.69 -18.16
C ILE A 31 0.13 -1.52 -16.93
N GLU A 32 -1.16 -1.58 -16.63
CA GLU A 32 -1.73 -2.31 -15.49
C GLU A 32 -2.90 -3.19 -15.96
N LYS A 33 -2.89 -4.46 -15.51
CA LYS A 33 -3.86 -5.48 -15.95
C LYS A 33 -5.22 -5.34 -15.25
N ASN A 34 -5.26 -4.73 -14.08
CA ASN A 34 -6.46 -4.58 -13.27
C ASN A 34 -7.21 -3.28 -13.57
N PHE A 35 -8.35 -3.09 -12.90
CA PHE A 35 -9.24 -1.93 -13.12
C PHE A 35 -8.73 -0.66 -12.44
N ASP A 36 -7.90 -0.82 -11.42
CA ASP A 36 -7.32 0.25 -10.62
C ASP A 36 -5.83 -0.03 -10.36
N ILE A 37 -5.12 0.98 -9.90
CA ILE A 37 -3.74 0.86 -9.43
C ILE A 37 -3.70 0.36 -7.98
N ALA A 38 -2.55 -0.19 -7.60
CA ALA A 38 -2.25 -0.63 -6.24
C ALA A 38 -3.28 -1.61 -5.64
N GLU A 39 -3.99 -2.38 -6.47
CA GLU A 39 -4.93 -3.42 -6.01
C GLU A 39 -4.25 -4.50 -5.17
N ASP A 40 -2.96 -4.75 -5.41
CA ASP A 40 -2.12 -5.70 -4.68
C ASP A 40 -1.66 -5.21 -3.30
N VAL A 41 -1.80 -3.92 -3.01
CA VAL A 41 -1.53 -3.36 -1.68
C VAL A 41 -2.59 -3.83 -0.68
N ALA A 42 -2.18 -4.08 0.57
CA ALA A 42 -3.08 -4.55 1.62
C ALA A 42 -4.26 -3.58 1.88
N LEU A 43 -5.43 -4.17 2.11
CA LEU A 43 -6.71 -3.47 2.24
C LEU A 43 -6.76 -2.43 3.39
N PHE A 44 -6.03 -2.66 4.48
CA PHE A 44 -6.14 -1.88 5.72
C PHE A 44 -5.49 -0.49 5.66
N ASN A 45 -4.84 -0.16 4.54
CA ASN A 45 -4.17 1.12 4.27
C ASN A 45 -3.35 1.64 5.47
N ALA A 46 -2.65 0.73 6.14
CA ALA A 46 -1.73 0.99 7.24
C ALA A 46 -0.58 -0.02 7.17
N SER A 47 0.66 0.47 7.19
CA SER A 47 1.88 -0.32 7.16
C SER A 47 2.93 0.26 8.10
N LEU A 48 3.78 -0.61 8.66
CA LEU A 48 4.84 -0.24 9.59
C LEU A 48 6.04 0.34 8.83
N ILE A 49 6.44 1.55 9.20
CA ILE A 49 7.74 2.13 8.84
C ILE A 49 8.77 1.72 9.89
N LEU A 50 9.80 1.04 9.42
CA LEU A 50 10.88 0.40 10.17
C LEU A 50 12.05 1.36 10.36
N ASP A 51 12.74 1.20 11.49
CA ASP A 51 14.00 1.88 11.81
C ASP A 51 15.24 1.12 11.30
N GLY A 52 15.05 -0.12 10.83
CA GLY A 52 16.11 -0.96 10.28
C GLY A 52 16.90 -1.77 11.29
N LYS A 53 16.62 -1.71 12.61
CA LYS A 53 17.41 -2.44 13.63
C LYS A 53 17.34 -3.97 13.46
N ASP A 54 16.19 -4.47 13.03
CA ASP A 54 15.91 -5.90 12.86
C ASP A 54 16.32 -6.42 11.47
N ILE A 55 16.77 -5.54 10.57
CA ILE A 55 17.08 -5.88 9.18
C ILE A 55 18.50 -6.42 9.06
N GLU A 56 18.65 -7.66 8.61
CA GLU A 56 19.96 -8.31 8.48
C GLU A 56 20.68 -7.95 7.18
N ASP A 57 19.93 -7.82 6.09
CA ASP A 57 20.47 -7.47 4.78
C ASP A 57 20.88 -5.99 4.73
N GLU A 58 22.16 -5.73 4.46
CA GLU A 58 22.71 -4.37 4.47
C GLU A 58 22.15 -3.50 3.35
N GLU A 59 21.81 -4.09 2.21
CA GLU A 59 21.24 -3.35 1.08
C GLU A 59 19.79 -2.93 1.37
N ALA A 60 18.97 -3.83 1.92
CA ALA A 60 17.65 -3.49 2.42
C ALA A 60 17.73 -2.40 3.50
N TYR A 61 18.69 -2.47 4.43
CA TYR A 61 18.90 -1.42 5.42
C TYR A 61 19.25 -0.07 4.77
N ARG A 62 20.14 -0.05 3.76
CA ARG A 62 20.48 1.17 3.01
C ARG A 62 19.22 1.79 2.39
N LEU A 63 18.42 0.99 1.68
CA LEU A 63 17.19 1.43 1.05
C LEU A 63 16.16 1.96 2.06
N ILE A 64 16.02 1.30 3.22
CA ILE A 64 15.16 1.76 4.32
C ILE A 64 15.61 3.13 4.84
N ARG A 65 16.91 3.28 5.06
CA ARG A 65 17.48 4.52 5.57
C ARG A 65 17.31 5.67 4.57
N GLU A 66 17.46 5.42 3.29
CA GLU A 66 17.26 6.43 2.24
C GLU A 66 15.80 6.82 2.08
N SER A 67 14.90 5.85 2.11
CA SER A 67 13.45 6.10 1.98
C SER A 67 12.91 6.85 3.18
N SER A 68 13.25 6.43 4.40
CA SER A 68 12.80 7.07 5.64
C SER A 68 13.22 8.54 5.76
N ARG A 69 14.41 8.91 5.26
CA ARG A 69 14.89 10.31 5.25
C ARG A 69 14.02 11.26 4.42
N ASN A 70 13.37 10.74 3.38
CA ASN A 70 12.55 11.53 2.48
C ASN A 70 11.06 11.49 2.85
N LEU A 71 10.67 10.60 3.77
CA LEU A 71 9.27 10.25 3.97
C LEU A 71 8.44 11.38 4.58
N ASP A 72 9.00 12.15 5.54
CA ASP A 72 8.32 13.33 6.09
C ASP A 72 7.94 14.31 4.96
N ARG A 73 8.94 14.76 4.19
CA ARG A 73 8.75 15.69 3.07
C ARG A 73 7.79 15.14 2.02
N LEU A 74 7.99 13.90 1.58
CA LEU A 74 7.14 13.28 0.56
C LEU A 74 5.70 13.11 1.04
N SER A 75 5.48 12.74 2.30
CA SER A 75 4.12 12.60 2.84
C SER A 75 3.35 13.92 2.85
N GLU A 76 4.03 15.03 3.16
CA GLU A 76 3.45 16.38 3.09
C GLU A 76 3.15 16.81 1.65
N GLU A 77 4.09 16.58 0.72
CA GLU A 77 3.93 16.93 -0.70
C GLU A 77 2.79 16.14 -1.37
N LEU A 78 2.69 14.85 -1.03
CA LEU A 78 1.72 13.92 -1.59
C LEU A 78 0.35 13.96 -0.87
N ASP A 79 0.25 14.65 0.26
CA ASP A 79 -0.93 14.62 1.16
C ASP A 79 -1.33 13.18 1.52
N VAL A 80 -0.35 12.44 2.06
CA VAL A 80 -0.47 11.03 2.45
C VAL A 80 -0.33 10.92 3.96
N PHE A 81 -1.18 10.10 4.59
CA PHE A 81 -1.03 9.81 6.01
C PHE A 81 0.30 9.09 6.26
N TYR A 82 1.18 9.79 6.95
CA TYR A 82 2.37 9.28 7.58
C TYR A 82 2.46 9.88 8.98
N GLN A 83 2.68 9.04 9.97
CA GLN A 83 2.87 9.47 11.34
C GLN A 83 4.07 8.77 11.94
N LYS A 84 5.00 9.54 12.51
CA LYS A 84 6.03 8.99 13.40
C LYS A 84 5.37 8.51 14.69
N VAL A 85 5.55 7.23 14.97
CA VAL A 85 4.95 6.55 16.11
C VAL A 85 6.03 5.69 16.74
N PRO A 86 6.43 5.94 17.99
CA PRO A 86 7.40 5.09 18.67
C PRO A 86 6.92 3.65 18.77
N SER A 87 7.86 2.71 18.76
CA SER A 87 7.58 1.28 18.89
C SER A 87 8.20 0.68 20.13
N PHE A 88 7.52 -0.34 20.67
CA PHE A 88 8.09 -1.31 21.59
C PHE A 88 8.18 -2.68 20.92
N THR A 89 9.38 -3.21 20.81
CA THR A 89 9.64 -4.53 20.25
C THR A 89 10.02 -5.49 21.38
N ILE A 90 9.21 -6.51 21.62
CA ILE A 90 9.41 -7.55 22.62
C ILE A 90 10.10 -8.75 21.96
N TYR A 91 11.26 -9.14 22.48
CA TYR A 91 12.03 -10.28 22.02
C TYR A 91 11.86 -11.49 22.94
N PRO A 92 11.88 -12.72 22.42
CA PRO A 92 11.72 -13.92 23.24
C PRO A 92 12.97 -14.22 24.08
N THR A 93 14.15 -13.78 23.63
CA THR A 93 15.42 -14.00 24.35
C THR A 93 16.27 -12.75 24.41
N ARG A 94 17.11 -12.66 25.46
CA ARG A 94 18.08 -11.59 25.63
C ARG A 94 19.06 -11.49 24.47
N GLU A 95 19.51 -12.64 23.98
CA GLU A 95 20.48 -12.72 22.89
C GLU A 95 19.97 -12.03 21.61
N LEU A 96 18.69 -12.24 21.26
CA LEU A 96 18.10 -11.60 20.08
C LEU A 96 17.98 -10.08 20.25
N ALA A 97 17.56 -9.61 21.42
CA ALA A 97 17.51 -8.18 21.72
C ALA A 97 18.90 -7.53 21.69
N GLU A 98 19.91 -8.19 22.28
CA GLU A 98 21.29 -7.68 22.30
C GLU A 98 21.90 -7.66 20.89
N LYS A 99 21.62 -8.66 20.04
CA LYS A 99 22.04 -8.65 18.63
C LYS A 99 21.43 -7.47 17.87
N ALA A 100 20.12 -7.22 18.02
CA ALA A 100 19.46 -6.08 17.39
C ALA A 100 20.05 -4.73 17.86
N MET A 101 20.28 -4.58 19.17
CA MET A 101 20.92 -3.37 19.74
C MET A 101 22.36 -3.18 19.26
N GLN A 102 23.14 -4.26 19.16
CA GLN A 102 24.51 -4.20 18.68
C GLN A 102 24.55 -3.74 17.22
N ARG A 103 23.71 -4.32 16.36
CA ARG A 103 23.57 -3.92 14.96
C ARG A 103 23.16 -2.44 14.84
N ALA A 104 22.19 -2.01 15.65
CA ALA A 104 21.76 -0.61 15.68
C ALA A 104 22.88 0.35 16.11
N LYS A 105 23.71 -0.05 17.09
CA LYS A 105 24.87 0.72 17.55
C LYS A 105 25.93 0.86 16.46
N GLU A 106 26.25 -0.22 15.76
CA GLU A 106 27.18 -0.21 14.61
C GLU A 106 26.69 0.72 13.50
N ARG A 107 25.38 0.66 13.22
CA ARG A 107 24.68 1.51 12.25
C ARG A 107 24.45 2.95 12.72
N LYS A 108 24.72 3.25 13.99
CA LYS A 108 24.50 4.55 14.67
C LYS A 108 23.04 5.02 14.58
N ILE A 109 22.09 4.12 14.78
CA ILE A 109 20.66 4.45 14.84
C ILE A 109 20.39 5.12 16.20
N PRO A 110 19.98 6.42 16.24
CA PRO A 110 19.73 7.14 17.49
C PRO A 110 18.37 6.76 18.09
N GLY A 111 18.06 7.17 19.32
CA GLY A 111 16.70 7.06 19.86
C GLY A 111 16.22 5.63 20.15
N LEU A 112 17.15 4.70 20.37
CA LEU A 112 16.85 3.33 20.80
C LEU A 112 17.23 3.14 22.28
N SER A 113 16.41 2.39 23.01
CA SER A 113 16.67 2.04 24.40
C SER A 113 16.29 0.59 24.68
N LEU A 114 17.22 -0.19 25.24
CA LEU A 114 16.93 -1.50 25.79
C LEU A 114 16.31 -1.31 27.18
N MET A 115 15.13 -1.89 27.38
CA MET A 115 14.32 -1.77 28.58
C MET A 115 13.99 -3.15 29.14
N THR A 116 13.86 -3.22 30.46
CA THR A 116 13.18 -4.35 31.12
C THR A 116 11.67 -4.22 30.97
N GLY A 117 10.93 -5.33 31.08
CA GLY A 117 9.47 -5.32 31.04
C GLY A 117 8.84 -4.40 32.11
N LYS A 118 9.46 -4.32 33.29
CA LYS A 118 9.03 -3.40 34.37
C LYS A 118 9.18 -1.92 33.99
N GLU A 119 10.23 -1.55 33.26
CA GLU A 119 10.42 -0.18 32.79
C GLU A 119 9.45 0.13 31.65
N ALA A 120 9.30 -0.81 30.71
CA ALA A 120 8.43 -0.65 29.57
C ALA A 120 6.93 -0.54 29.98
N ALA A 121 6.49 -1.36 30.95
CA ALA A 121 5.13 -1.33 31.50
C ALA A 121 4.77 0.00 32.22
N LYS A 122 5.78 0.76 32.70
CA LYS A 122 5.55 2.10 33.26
C LYS A 122 5.24 3.14 32.17
N VAL A 123 5.70 2.91 30.95
CA VAL A 123 5.52 3.81 29.81
C VAL A 123 4.29 3.42 28.99
N ASN A 124 4.08 2.13 28.77
CA ASN A 124 2.95 1.60 28.02
C ASN A 124 2.26 0.49 28.81
N HIS A 125 1.00 0.71 29.21
CA HIS A 125 0.23 -0.21 30.04
C HIS A 125 -0.10 -1.55 29.37
N ASN A 126 0.06 -1.66 28.04
CA ASN A 126 -0.14 -2.91 27.30
C ASN A 126 1.09 -3.84 27.39
N LEU A 127 2.22 -3.34 27.89
CA LEU A 127 3.42 -4.15 28.12
C LEU A 127 3.38 -4.74 29.52
N LYS A 128 3.85 -5.98 29.64
CA LYS A 128 3.78 -6.72 30.89
C LYS A 128 5.12 -6.68 31.62
N PRO A 129 5.13 -6.60 32.97
CA PRO A 129 6.37 -6.65 33.75
C PRO A 129 7.27 -7.86 33.44
N GLU A 130 6.68 -8.98 33.01
CA GLU A 130 7.37 -10.20 32.58
C GLU A 130 7.97 -10.18 31.16
N ASP A 131 7.66 -9.19 30.31
CA ASP A 131 8.27 -9.03 28.99
C ASP A 131 9.73 -8.57 29.15
N ALA A 132 10.65 -9.49 29.43
CA ALA A 132 11.97 -9.16 29.96
C ALA A 132 12.91 -8.40 29.00
N PHE A 133 12.69 -8.51 27.68
CA PHE A 133 13.60 -8.00 26.65
C PHE A 133 12.86 -7.10 25.67
N VAL A 134 12.81 -5.81 25.97
CA VAL A 134 12.07 -4.83 25.16
C VAL A 134 13.02 -3.79 24.59
N ILE A 135 12.94 -3.54 23.29
CA ILE A 135 13.60 -2.38 22.67
C ILE A 135 12.53 -1.33 22.38
N TYR A 136 12.71 -0.13 22.95
CA TYR A 136 11.98 1.06 22.57
C TYR A 136 12.72 1.77 21.42
N SER A 137 11.98 2.25 20.42
CA SER A 137 12.51 3.03 19.30
C SER A 137 11.62 4.24 19.01
N GLU A 138 12.24 5.40 18.83
CA GLU A 138 11.58 6.66 18.45
C GLU A 138 11.40 6.82 16.93
N ASN A 139 12.05 5.95 16.13
CA ASN A 139 12.23 6.18 14.69
C ASN A 139 11.24 5.42 13.80
N THR A 140 10.28 4.70 14.38
CA THR A 140 9.26 3.97 13.63
C THR A 140 8.09 4.88 13.26
N GLY A 141 7.21 4.38 12.39
CA GLY A 141 6.00 5.10 12.02
C GLY A 141 4.96 4.23 11.35
N VAL A 142 3.87 4.86 10.94
CA VAL A 142 2.80 4.21 10.18
C VAL A 142 2.51 5.04 8.93
N ILE A 143 2.42 4.37 7.78
CA ILE A 143 2.03 4.98 6.51
C ILE A 143 0.78 4.31 5.94
N SER A 144 0.03 5.05 5.12
CA SER A 144 -1.04 4.52 4.28
C SER A 144 -0.51 4.16 2.86
N PRO A 145 -0.12 2.89 2.60
CA PRO A 145 0.57 2.52 1.36
C PRO A 145 -0.29 2.66 0.10
N TYR A 146 -1.61 2.46 0.21
CA TYR A 146 -2.51 2.65 -0.94
C TYR A 146 -2.67 4.13 -1.27
N ASP A 147 -2.76 4.99 -0.24
CA ASP A 147 -2.77 6.44 -0.44
C ASP A 147 -1.43 6.91 -1.03
N TYR A 148 -0.32 6.30 -0.59
CA TYR A 148 1.01 6.59 -1.12
C TYR A 148 1.12 6.30 -2.61
N ALA A 149 0.73 5.10 -3.05
CA ALA A 149 0.69 4.73 -4.46
C ALA A 149 -0.25 5.63 -5.29
N THR A 150 -1.47 5.85 -4.80
CA THR A 150 -2.48 6.63 -5.54
C THR A 150 -2.12 8.10 -5.65
N ALA A 151 -1.51 8.70 -4.63
CA ALA A 151 -1.00 10.07 -4.71
C ALA A 151 0.05 10.23 -5.81
N MET A 152 1.05 9.34 -5.82
CA MET A 152 2.11 9.34 -6.83
C MET A 152 1.55 9.15 -8.24
N ALA A 153 0.59 8.24 -8.42
CA ALA A 153 -0.02 8.00 -9.72
C ALA A 153 -0.93 9.14 -10.20
N GLU A 154 -1.68 9.77 -9.30
CA GLU A 154 -2.50 10.95 -9.60
C GLU A 154 -1.62 12.09 -10.11
N ILE A 155 -0.51 12.38 -9.42
CA ILE A 155 0.45 13.40 -9.84
C ILE A 155 1.11 13.00 -11.16
N ALA A 156 1.55 11.76 -11.32
CA ALA A 156 2.15 11.29 -12.56
C ALA A 156 1.19 11.43 -13.75
N TYR A 157 -0.11 11.13 -13.54
CA TYR A 157 -1.15 11.29 -14.56
C TYR A 157 -1.32 12.76 -14.96
N ASP A 158 -1.42 13.67 -13.98
CA ASP A 158 -1.54 15.10 -14.23
C ASP A 158 -0.30 15.69 -14.91
N ASN A 159 0.87 15.07 -14.72
CA ASN A 159 2.13 15.39 -15.40
C ASN A 159 2.35 14.62 -16.71
N GLY A 160 1.30 14.03 -17.29
CA GLY A 160 1.31 13.51 -18.66
C GLY A 160 1.68 12.05 -18.83
N VAL A 161 1.87 11.28 -17.74
CA VAL A 161 2.09 9.82 -17.86
C VAL A 161 0.82 9.14 -18.38
N SER A 162 0.98 8.31 -19.42
CA SER A 162 -0.11 7.55 -20.02
C SER A 162 -0.39 6.26 -19.26
N PHE A 163 -1.45 6.22 -18.45
CA PHE A 163 -1.88 4.99 -17.78
C PHE A 163 -2.80 4.15 -18.68
N ARG A 164 -2.47 2.85 -18.81
CA ARG A 164 -3.21 1.84 -19.59
C ARG A 164 -3.73 0.76 -18.66
N LEU A 165 -4.92 0.98 -18.12
CA LEU A 165 -5.62 0.05 -17.22
C LEU A 165 -6.34 -1.05 -17.99
N GLU A 166 -6.68 -2.13 -17.27
CA GLU A 166 -7.32 -3.33 -17.80
C GLU A 166 -6.54 -3.95 -18.98
N GLU A 167 -5.24 -3.72 -19.03
CA GLU A 167 -4.38 -4.08 -20.16
C GLU A 167 -3.27 -5.02 -19.68
N GLU A 168 -3.35 -6.27 -20.12
CA GLU A 168 -2.47 -7.33 -19.69
C GLU A 168 -1.34 -7.51 -20.70
N VAL A 169 -0.10 -7.45 -20.23
CA VAL A 169 1.08 -7.76 -21.04
C VAL A 169 1.12 -9.26 -21.33
N LEU A 170 1.30 -9.60 -22.59
CA LEU A 170 1.35 -10.98 -23.07
C LEU A 170 2.76 -11.40 -23.49
N ASP A 171 3.56 -10.46 -23.98
CA ASP A 171 4.88 -10.75 -24.51
C ASP A 171 5.80 -9.51 -24.54
N ILE A 172 7.11 -9.73 -24.37
CA ILE A 172 8.16 -8.70 -24.46
C ILE A 172 9.26 -9.23 -25.35
N GLN A 173 9.70 -8.42 -26.31
CA GLN A 173 10.74 -8.81 -27.27
C GLN A 173 11.71 -7.66 -27.52
N THR A 174 13.01 -7.94 -27.57
CA THR A 174 13.99 -6.99 -28.10
C THR A 174 13.80 -6.83 -29.61
N GLN A 175 14.11 -5.64 -30.13
CA GLN A 175 13.99 -5.36 -31.57
C GLN A 175 15.37 -5.33 -32.23
N SER A 176 15.46 -5.85 -33.45
CA SER A 176 16.71 -5.90 -34.23
C SER A 176 17.33 -4.54 -34.55
N ARG A 177 16.52 -3.46 -34.54
CA ARG A 177 16.96 -2.08 -34.75
C ARG A 177 17.17 -1.29 -33.45
N GLY A 178 17.16 -1.98 -32.30
CA GLY A 178 17.20 -1.38 -30.97
C GLY A 178 15.81 -1.07 -30.41
N GLY A 179 15.72 -1.01 -29.08
CA GLY A 179 14.45 -0.86 -28.35
C GLY A 179 13.75 -2.18 -28.07
N ILE A 180 12.63 -2.08 -27.37
CA ILE A 180 11.85 -3.20 -26.85
C ILE A 180 10.41 -3.04 -27.29
N LYS A 181 9.81 -4.15 -27.73
CA LYS A 181 8.41 -4.25 -28.08
C LYS A 181 7.65 -4.95 -26.96
N VAL A 182 6.56 -4.34 -26.51
CA VAL A 182 5.64 -4.91 -25.53
C VAL A 182 4.30 -5.19 -26.23
N THR A 183 3.86 -6.44 -26.22
CA THR A 183 2.55 -6.85 -26.75
C THR A 183 1.59 -7.10 -25.60
N THR A 184 0.40 -6.52 -25.67
CA THR A 184 -0.65 -6.70 -24.67
C THR A 184 -1.88 -7.35 -25.31
N ASN A 185 -2.90 -7.63 -24.50
CA ASN A 185 -4.21 -8.08 -24.97
C ASN A 185 -4.99 -7.00 -25.77
N LYS A 186 -4.54 -5.74 -25.78
CA LYS A 186 -5.21 -4.62 -26.46
C LYS A 186 -4.36 -3.97 -27.56
N ASN A 187 -3.06 -3.81 -27.33
CA ASN A 187 -2.18 -2.97 -28.14
C ASN A 187 -0.77 -3.57 -28.29
N LYS A 188 0.04 -2.86 -29.08
CA LYS A 188 1.49 -3.07 -29.20
C LYS A 188 2.21 -1.74 -28.98
N TYR A 189 3.22 -1.79 -28.12
CA TYR A 189 4.06 -0.66 -27.76
C TYR A 189 5.49 -0.93 -28.19
N SER A 190 6.18 0.14 -28.59
CA SER A 190 7.63 0.15 -28.75
C SER A 190 8.19 1.19 -27.78
N SER A 191 9.28 0.84 -27.10
CA SER A 191 9.98 1.77 -26.23
C SER A 191 11.48 1.59 -26.23
N ARG A 192 12.19 2.64 -25.84
CA ARG A 192 13.63 2.56 -25.63
C ARG A 192 13.96 1.82 -24.34
N VAL A 193 13.16 2.05 -23.30
CA VAL A 193 13.31 1.40 -22.00
C VAL A 193 12.00 0.75 -21.55
N VAL A 194 12.10 -0.43 -20.96
CA VAL A 194 11.02 -1.13 -20.25
C VAL A 194 11.45 -1.37 -18.82
N VAL A 195 10.63 -0.92 -17.87
CA VAL A 195 10.81 -1.20 -16.44
C VAL A 195 9.71 -2.14 -15.99
N ARG A 196 10.06 -3.41 -15.77
CA ARG A 196 9.12 -4.40 -15.24
C ARG A 196 9.15 -4.35 -13.71
N THR A 197 7.97 -4.21 -13.10
CA THR A 197 7.80 -4.22 -11.64
C THR A 197 6.92 -5.39 -11.18
N THR A 198 6.52 -6.27 -12.10
CA THR A 198 5.62 -7.39 -11.86
C THR A 198 6.36 -8.70 -11.51
N PHE A 199 5.60 -9.66 -10.99
CA PHE A 199 6.11 -10.89 -10.42
C PHE A 199 5.32 -12.13 -10.83
N GLY A 200 6.03 -13.19 -11.20
CA GLY A 200 5.41 -14.48 -11.56
C GLY A 200 4.62 -14.47 -12.86
N ASP A 201 4.70 -13.37 -13.62
CA ASP A 201 4.12 -13.30 -14.95
C ASP A 201 4.99 -14.06 -15.96
N LYS A 202 4.36 -14.61 -17.00
CA LYS A 202 5.02 -15.46 -18.00
C LYS A 202 5.77 -14.69 -19.10
N TYR A 203 5.60 -13.37 -19.16
CA TYR A 203 6.27 -12.52 -20.12
C TYR A 203 7.58 -12.00 -19.53
N THR A 204 8.66 -12.16 -20.28
CA THR A 204 10.00 -11.67 -19.94
C THR A 204 10.89 -11.87 -21.16
N ILE A 205 11.95 -11.07 -21.27
CA ILE A 205 12.95 -11.25 -22.34
C ILE A 205 14.07 -12.22 -21.94
N LYS A 206 14.04 -12.73 -20.71
CA LYS A 206 15.03 -13.66 -20.17
C LYS A 206 14.37 -14.73 -19.32
N GLU A 207 15.12 -15.75 -18.94
CA GLU A 207 14.63 -16.70 -17.94
C GLU A 207 14.64 -16.04 -16.55
N ASP A 208 13.47 -15.91 -15.93
CA ASP A 208 13.38 -15.39 -14.56
C ASP A 208 13.95 -16.43 -13.58
N ALA A 209 14.71 -15.96 -12.58
CA ALA A 209 15.12 -16.83 -11.47
C ALA A 209 13.88 -17.46 -10.80
N GLN A 210 13.98 -18.71 -10.36
CA GLN A 210 12.89 -19.35 -9.64
C GLN A 210 12.49 -18.51 -8.42
N THR A 211 11.25 -18.05 -8.41
CA THR A 211 10.67 -17.37 -7.24
C THR A 211 10.56 -18.37 -6.10
N VAL A 212 11.07 -18.01 -4.93
CA VAL A 212 10.95 -18.86 -3.74
C VAL A 212 9.61 -18.54 -3.09
N GLY A 213 8.67 -19.47 -3.15
CA GLY A 213 7.34 -19.27 -2.60
C GLY A 213 7.36 -18.78 -1.14
N SER A 214 6.46 -17.84 -0.82
CA SER A 214 6.15 -17.39 0.54
C SER A 214 6.02 -18.58 1.49
N ARG A 215 6.85 -18.60 2.55
CA ARG A 215 6.75 -19.63 3.61
C ARG A 215 5.74 -19.25 4.70
N ASP A 216 5.50 -17.95 4.85
CA ASP A 216 4.65 -17.40 5.90
C ASP A 216 3.38 -16.76 5.33
N ILE A 217 2.43 -16.56 6.23
CA ILE A 217 1.12 -15.96 6.04
C ILE A 217 1.07 -14.73 6.95
N LEU A 218 0.45 -13.66 6.47
CA LEU A 218 0.16 -12.47 7.25
C LEU A 218 -1.36 -12.37 7.44
N GLU A 219 -1.82 -12.71 8.64
CA GLU A 219 -3.20 -12.54 9.04
C GLU A 219 -3.40 -11.17 9.66
N ASN A 220 -4.43 -10.47 9.22
CA ASN A 220 -4.68 -9.11 9.62
C ASN A 220 -6.10 -8.98 10.19
N MET A 221 -6.19 -8.23 11.29
CA MET A 221 -7.43 -7.93 11.97
C MET A 221 -7.52 -6.41 12.19
N LEU A 222 -8.56 -5.79 11.64
CA LEU A 222 -8.86 -4.39 11.92
C LEU A 222 -9.87 -4.31 13.06
N ILE A 223 -9.47 -3.63 14.13
CA ILE A 223 -10.19 -3.60 15.40
C ILE A 223 -10.53 -2.16 15.73
N GLU A 224 -11.79 -1.89 16.10
CA GLU A 224 -12.16 -0.58 16.65
C GLU A 224 -11.44 -0.34 17.97
N LYS A 225 -10.95 0.88 18.21
CA LYS A 225 -10.29 1.24 19.47
C LYS A 225 -11.30 1.42 20.61
N ASP A 226 -10.82 1.21 21.84
CA ASP A 226 -11.54 1.49 23.08
C ASP A 226 -10.85 2.65 23.76
N PHE A 227 -11.57 3.73 23.97
CA PHE A 227 -11.06 4.96 24.58
C PHE A 227 -10.45 4.74 25.97
N ALA A 228 -10.72 3.60 26.63
CA ALA A 228 -10.13 3.24 27.92
C ALA A 228 -8.76 2.54 27.83
N THR A 229 -8.41 1.90 26.71
CA THR A 229 -7.20 1.04 26.55
C THR A 229 -6.49 1.29 25.20
N ASP A 230 -6.38 2.57 24.82
CA ASP A 230 -5.85 2.95 23.51
C ASP A 230 -4.36 2.60 23.32
N VAL A 231 -4.09 1.68 22.40
CA VAL A 231 -2.76 1.47 21.82
C VAL A 231 -2.43 2.68 20.93
N LYS A 232 -1.55 3.54 21.44
CA LYS A 232 -1.05 4.74 20.74
C LYS A 232 0.33 4.55 20.11
N GLN A 233 1.06 3.55 20.57
CA GLN A 233 2.41 3.19 20.13
C GLN A 233 2.37 1.87 19.39
N ILE A 234 3.36 1.65 18.53
CA ILE A 234 3.50 0.36 17.85
C ILE A 234 3.99 -0.68 18.85
N ILE A 235 3.41 -1.87 18.82
CA ILE A 235 3.87 -3.00 19.64
C ILE A 235 4.14 -4.18 18.72
N THR A 236 5.38 -4.66 18.69
CA THR A 236 5.78 -5.88 17.98
C THR A 236 6.24 -6.91 18.98
N LYS A 237 5.71 -8.14 18.92
CA LYS A 237 6.10 -9.25 19.78
C LYS A 237 6.59 -10.42 18.94
N TYR A 238 7.87 -10.73 19.07
CA TYR A 238 8.48 -11.95 18.54
C TYR A 238 8.25 -13.10 19.52
N LYS A 239 7.78 -14.25 19.02
CA LYS A 239 7.53 -15.44 19.83
C LYS A 239 8.59 -16.51 19.58
N GLU A 240 8.77 -17.40 20.55
CA GLU A 240 9.74 -18.52 20.47
C GLU A 240 9.45 -19.47 19.30
N ASN A 241 8.18 -19.61 18.92
CA ASN A 241 7.76 -20.44 17.79
C ASN A 241 7.97 -19.78 16.41
N GLY A 242 8.55 -18.57 16.36
CA GLY A 242 8.79 -17.82 15.13
C GLY A 242 7.63 -16.92 14.68
N ASP A 243 6.45 -17.01 15.33
CA ASP A 243 5.35 -16.09 15.04
C ASP A 243 5.71 -14.65 15.45
N VAL A 244 5.23 -13.67 14.69
CA VAL A 244 5.39 -12.24 15.00
C VAL A 244 4.03 -11.57 15.01
N ILE A 245 3.69 -10.89 16.11
CA ILE A 245 2.46 -10.10 16.22
C ILE A 245 2.84 -8.63 16.24
N THR A 246 2.24 -7.83 15.36
CA THR A 246 2.43 -6.38 15.30
C THR A 246 1.10 -5.66 15.43
N LEU A 247 1.02 -4.70 16.34
CA LEU A 247 -0.13 -3.83 16.56
C LEU A 247 0.22 -2.40 16.13
N LEU A 248 -0.58 -1.84 15.23
CA LEU A 248 -0.35 -0.53 14.60
C LEU A 248 -1.60 0.35 14.73
N PRO A 249 -1.48 1.61 15.21
CA PRO A 249 -2.56 2.58 15.05
C PRO A 249 -2.76 2.91 13.56
N THR A 250 -4.00 3.15 13.13
CA THR A 250 -4.31 3.53 11.74
C THR A 250 -4.82 4.97 11.63
N SER A 251 -4.82 5.51 10.40
CA SER A 251 -5.38 6.83 10.07
C SER A 251 -6.87 6.98 10.35
N THR A 252 -7.60 5.88 10.54
CA THR A 252 -9.05 5.87 10.79
C THR A 252 -9.40 5.69 12.27
N ASN A 253 -8.43 5.91 13.17
CA ASN A 253 -8.56 5.68 14.61
C ASN A 253 -8.97 4.23 14.96
N LYS A 254 -8.49 3.27 14.16
CA LYS A 254 -8.61 1.83 14.42
C LYS A 254 -7.24 1.25 14.77
N LEU A 255 -7.22 0.02 15.24
CA LEU A 255 -6.02 -0.76 15.50
C LEU A 255 -5.91 -1.86 14.45
N LEU A 256 -4.80 -1.91 13.73
CA LEU A 256 -4.47 -3.04 12.87
C LEU A 256 -3.60 -4.01 13.68
N ALA A 257 -4.06 -5.24 13.81
CA ALA A 257 -3.27 -6.34 14.35
C ALA A 257 -2.86 -7.29 13.22
N SER A 258 -1.56 -7.47 13.05
CA SER A 258 -0.98 -8.31 12.01
C SER A 258 -0.19 -9.45 12.66
N LEU A 259 -0.54 -10.69 12.34
CA LEU A 259 0.17 -11.89 12.75
C LEU A 259 0.87 -12.51 11.55
N GLN A 260 2.20 -12.50 11.59
CA GLN A 260 3.03 -13.32 10.72
C GLN A 260 3.15 -14.73 11.31
N THR A 261 2.81 -15.74 10.53
CA THR A 261 2.84 -17.14 10.97
C THR A 261 3.00 -18.11 9.80
N SER A 262 3.53 -19.30 10.04
CA SER A 262 3.68 -20.34 9.01
C SER A 262 2.38 -21.07 8.66
N LYS A 263 1.33 -20.92 9.49
CA LYS A 263 0.04 -21.61 9.31
C LYS A 263 -1.12 -20.68 9.64
N SER A 264 -2.12 -20.69 8.77
CA SER A 264 -3.38 -19.98 9.00
C SER A 264 -4.02 -20.43 10.31
N LYS A 265 -4.53 -19.47 11.08
CA LYS A 265 -5.19 -19.64 12.36
C LYS A 265 -6.66 -19.28 12.22
N GLU A 266 -7.51 -19.96 12.98
CA GLU A 266 -8.90 -19.58 13.07
C GLU A 266 -9.05 -18.22 13.79
N PHE A 267 -10.15 -17.52 13.53
CA PHE A 267 -10.47 -16.25 14.18
C PHE A 267 -10.28 -16.27 15.69
N SER A 268 -10.73 -17.34 16.36
CA SER A 268 -10.63 -17.48 17.82
C SER A 268 -9.19 -17.56 18.32
N GLN A 269 -8.29 -18.13 17.52
CA GLN A 269 -6.87 -18.24 17.83
C GLN A 269 -6.16 -16.91 17.58
N MET A 270 -6.39 -16.28 16.42
CA MET A 270 -5.84 -14.95 16.11
C MET A 270 -6.28 -13.91 17.15
N LYS A 271 -7.56 -13.92 17.54
CA LYS A 271 -8.07 -13.05 18.61
C LYS A 271 -7.33 -13.26 19.93
N LYS A 272 -7.11 -14.51 20.36
CA LYS A 272 -6.35 -14.82 21.58
C LYS A 272 -4.91 -14.29 21.55
N GLU A 273 -4.26 -14.34 20.38
CA GLU A 273 -2.92 -13.78 20.19
C GLU A 273 -2.92 -12.26 20.44
N VAL A 274 -3.93 -11.55 19.89
CA VAL A 274 -4.10 -10.11 20.10
C VAL A 274 -4.47 -9.78 21.55
N GLU A 275 -5.40 -10.52 22.15
CA GLU A 275 -5.80 -10.36 23.56
C GLU A 275 -4.65 -10.62 24.52
N GLY A 276 -3.67 -11.44 24.13
CA GLY A 276 -2.44 -11.66 24.86
C GLY A 276 -1.61 -10.39 25.06
N ILE A 277 -1.84 -9.36 24.25
CA ILE A 277 -1.16 -8.05 24.31
C ILE A 277 -2.08 -6.98 24.89
N ILE A 278 -3.27 -6.78 24.31
CA ILE A 278 -4.15 -5.64 24.67
C ILE A 278 -5.25 -5.99 25.68
N GLY A 279 -5.28 -7.22 26.17
CA GLY A 279 -6.35 -7.73 27.02
C GLY A 279 -7.61 -8.12 26.24
N PRO A 280 -8.63 -8.67 26.94
CA PRO A 280 -9.81 -9.21 26.30
C PRO A 280 -10.68 -8.12 25.65
N PHE A 281 -11.27 -8.42 24.50
CA PHE A 281 -12.21 -7.53 23.82
C PHE A 281 -13.36 -8.29 23.14
N PRO A 282 -14.54 -7.68 22.96
CA PRO A 282 -15.67 -8.30 22.28
C PRO A 282 -15.38 -8.57 20.79
N PRO A 283 -15.77 -9.73 20.24
CA PRO A 283 -15.54 -10.06 18.82
C PRO A 283 -16.21 -9.07 17.85
N GLU A 284 -17.28 -8.39 18.27
CA GLU A 284 -18.01 -7.39 17.48
C GLU A 284 -17.18 -6.13 17.17
N ARG A 285 -16.03 -5.93 17.84
CA ARG A 285 -15.08 -4.86 17.51
C ARG A 285 -14.20 -5.17 16.30
N VAL A 286 -14.22 -6.40 15.81
CA VAL A 286 -13.44 -6.79 14.64
C VAL A 286 -14.23 -6.46 13.39
N ASP A 287 -13.79 -5.44 12.66
CA ASP A 287 -14.44 -5.02 11.42
C ASP A 287 -14.05 -5.92 10.25
N ILE A 288 -12.76 -6.23 10.11
CA ILE A 288 -12.23 -6.88 8.92
C ILE A 288 -11.17 -7.89 9.32
N LEU A 289 -11.22 -9.04 8.65
CA LEU A 289 -10.18 -10.05 8.65
C LEU A 289 -9.68 -10.24 7.23
N ASN A 290 -8.37 -10.36 7.06
CA ASN A 290 -7.78 -10.64 5.76
C ASN A 290 -6.49 -11.44 5.91
N GLU A 291 -6.29 -12.39 5.02
CA GLU A 291 -5.10 -13.21 4.94
C GLU A 291 -4.31 -12.83 3.67
N ASN A 292 -3.02 -12.56 3.83
CA ASN A 292 -2.09 -12.31 2.73
C ASN A 292 -0.89 -13.25 2.81
N ARG A 293 -0.17 -13.39 1.70
CA ARG A 293 1.13 -14.07 1.68
C ARG A 293 2.22 -13.11 2.17
N PHE A 294 3.07 -13.60 3.07
CA PHE A 294 4.18 -12.82 3.62
C PHE A 294 5.49 -13.17 2.90
N TRP A 295 5.92 -12.26 2.03
CA TRP A 295 7.12 -12.46 1.24
C TRP A 295 8.32 -11.76 1.87
N SER A 296 9.38 -12.52 2.13
CA SER A 296 10.65 -12.03 2.65
C SER A 296 11.76 -12.08 1.59
N GLU A 297 11.39 -12.10 0.30
CA GLU A 297 12.37 -12.14 -0.79
C GLU A 297 13.22 -10.86 -0.78
N PRO A 298 14.52 -10.96 -1.12
CA PRO A 298 15.38 -9.80 -1.21
C PRO A 298 14.88 -8.86 -2.32
N ILE A 299 15.04 -7.57 -2.07
CA ILE A 299 14.71 -6.51 -3.02
C ILE A 299 15.93 -6.29 -3.91
N ARG A 300 15.77 -6.40 -5.22
CA ARG A 300 16.86 -6.14 -6.17
C ARG A 300 16.37 -5.55 -7.48
N ILE A 301 17.23 -4.77 -8.11
CA ILE A 301 17.08 -4.37 -9.51
C ILE A 301 17.92 -5.33 -10.33
N ASP A 302 17.26 -6.09 -11.20
CA ASP A 302 17.91 -6.97 -12.16
C ASP A 302 18.25 -6.18 -13.42
N ASP A 303 19.55 -6.03 -13.67
CA ASP A 303 20.14 -5.16 -14.67
C ASP A 303 20.91 -5.92 -15.76
N GLU A 304 20.72 -7.24 -15.84
CA GLU A 304 21.39 -8.10 -16.83
C GLU A 304 21.20 -7.60 -18.27
N TYR A 305 19.99 -7.09 -18.57
CA TYR A 305 19.61 -6.53 -19.87
C TYR A 305 19.45 -5.00 -19.84
N ALA A 306 20.09 -4.34 -18.88
CA ALA A 306 20.03 -2.89 -18.75
C ALA A 306 20.54 -2.20 -20.02
N LYS A 307 21.58 -2.72 -20.68
CA LYS A 307 22.14 -2.13 -21.91
C LYS A 307 21.13 -2.09 -23.06
N GLU A 308 20.28 -3.11 -23.14
CA GLU A 308 19.18 -3.25 -24.10
C GLU A 308 17.95 -2.41 -23.70
N GLY A 309 17.99 -1.77 -22.53
CA GLY A 309 16.93 -0.94 -21.99
C GLY A 309 15.90 -1.71 -21.16
N TYR A 310 16.20 -2.92 -20.68
CA TYR A 310 15.28 -3.69 -19.85
C TYR A 310 15.76 -3.77 -18.41
N PHE A 311 14.89 -3.34 -17.50
CA PHE A 311 15.11 -3.43 -16.06
C PHE A 311 13.98 -4.24 -15.45
N HIS A 312 14.31 -5.18 -14.57
CA HIS A 312 13.31 -5.88 -13.77
C HIS A 312 13.53 -5.59 -12.29
N ILE A 313 12.66 -4.75 -11.73
CA ILE A 313 12.66 -4.49 -10.30
C ILE A 313 11.96 -5.66 -9.62
N GLN A 314 12.76 -6.55 -9.05
CA GLN A 314 12.29 -7.67 -8.26
C GLN A 314 12.23 -7.24 -6.80
N ALA A 315 11.10 -6.64 -6.41
CA ALA A 315 10.74 -6.48 -5.02
C ALA A 315 9.32 -7.03 -4.68
N LYS A 316 9.24 -8.29 -4.21
CA LYS A 316 8.01 -8.88 -3.64
C LYS A 316 8.27 -9.08 -2.17
N ASN A 317 8.19 -8.00 -1.41
CA ASN A 317 8.56 -7.94 -0.01
C ASN A 317 7.38 -7.38 0.81
N TYR A 318 7.27 -7.72 2.08
CA TYR A 318 6.24 -7.15 2.95
C TYR A 318 6.51 -5.67 3.29
N ALA A 319 7.75 -5.21 3.16
CA ALA A 319 8.23 -3.89 3.53
C ALA A 319 8.54 -3.00 2.30
N LEU A 320 7.79 -3.13 1.20
CA LEU A 320 8.05 -2.33 -0.02
C LEU A 320 7.94 -0.84 0.20
N ASP A 321 6.97 -0.41 1.00
CA ASP A 321 6.79 0.96 1.46
C ASP A 321 8.02 1.50 2.20
N ASN A 322 8.77 0.63 2.87
CA ASN A 322 9.96 1.01 3.62
C ASN A 322 11.17 1.28 2.73
N VAL A 323 11.24 0.67 1.54
CA VAL A 323 12.38 0.79 0.60
C VAL A 323 12.06 1.62 -0.64
N LEU A 324 10.81 2.07 -0.77
CA LEU A 324 10.25 2.53 -2.04
C LEU A 324 11.06 3.66 -2.70
N SER A 325 11.31 4.75 -1.96
CA SER A 325 11.96 5.92 -2.55
C SER A 325 13.43 5.66 -2.87
N GLY A 326 14.15 4.93 -2.01
CA GLY A 326 15.55 4.53 -2.27
C GLY A 326 15.64 3.63 -3.51
N LEU A 327 14.80 2.60 -3.58
CA LEU A 327 14.78 1.64 -4.68
C LEU A 327 14.41 2.32 -6.01
N THR A 328 13.43 3.22 -5.96
CA THR A 328 12.99 3.98 -7.12
C THR A 328 14.07 4.96 -7.58
N ALA A 329 14.78 5.62 -6.66
CA ALA A 329 15.86 6.54 -7.01
C ALA A 329 17.00 5.81 -7.75
N ASP A 330 17.42 4.65 -7.27
CA ASP A 330 18.43 3.83 -7.94
C ASP A 330 17.97 3.41 -9.35
N ALA A 331 16.73 2.91 -9.46
CA ALA A 331 16.16 2.50 -10.74
C ALA A 331 16.04 3.67 -11.72
N VAL A 332 15.63 4.86 -11.26
CA VAL A 332 15.56 6.07 -12.07
C VAL A 332 16.95 6.47 -12.55
N GLU A 333 17.97 6.44 -11.70
CA GLU A 333 19.35 6.72 -12.13
C GLU A 333 19.78 5.80 -13.28
N MET A 334 19.45 4.51 -13.17
CA MET A 334 19.75 3.51 -14.21
C MET A 334 18.99 3.79 -15.51
N VAL A 335 17.68 4.06 -15.43
CA VAL A 335 16.85 4.42 -16.59
C VAL A 335 17.39 5.67 -17.28
N MET A 336 17.75 6.70 -16.51
CA MET A 336 18.21 7.98 -17.03
C MET A 336 19.54 7.90 -17.78
N LYS A 337 20.38 6.87 -17.56
CA LYS A 337 21.59 6.62 -18.37
C LYS A 337 21.27 6.36 -19.85
N HIS A 338 20.03 5.99 -20.17
CA HIS A 338 19.58 5.80 -21.54
C HIS A 338 19.12 7.09 -22.20
N PHE A 339 18.95 8.20 -21.47
CA PHE A 339 18.37 9.42 -22.00
C PHE A 339 19.30 10.62 -21.77
N LYS A 340 19.14 11.63 -22.63
CA LYS A 340 19.64 12.99 -22.37
C LYS A 340 18.47 13.91 -22.08
N ALA A 341 17.53 13.42 -21.26
CA ALA A 341 16.31 14.14 -20.93
C ALA A 341 16.62 15.28 -19.94
N THR A 342 16.01 16.43 -20.17
CA THR A 342 16.04 17.57 -19.26
C THR A 342 14.91 17.45 -18.24
N ALA A 343 15.01 18.21 -17.15
CA ALA A 343 13.91 18.34 -16.21
C ALA A 343 12.64 18.89 -16.91
N ASN A 344 11.49 18.42 -16.47
CA ASN A 344 10.19 18.97 -16.85
C ASN A 344 9.98 20.27 -16.06
N ASN A 345 10.05 21.41 -16.73
CA ASN A 345 9.89 22.73 -16.11
C ASN A 345 8.44 23.04 -15.72
N ASP A 346 7.48 22.28 -16.27
CA ASP A 346 6.05 22.42 -16.00
C ASP A 346 5.56 21.40 -14.96
N PHE A 347 6.48 20.73 -14.26
CA PHE A 347 6.14 19.72 -13.25
C PHE A 347 5.36 20.33 -12.08
N GLU A 348 4.15 19.80 -11.82
CA GLU A 348 3.36 20.13 -10.65
C GLU A 348 3.36 18.94 -9.69
N GLY A 349 4.03 19.10 -8.54
CA GLY A 349 4.22 18.04 -7.56
C GLY A 349 3.11 17.92 -6.53
N LYS A 350 2.17 18.88 -6.47
CA LYS A 350 1.11 18.85 -5.47
C LYS A 350 -0.06 18.00 -5.93
N ARG A 351 -0.46 17.06 -5.07
CA ARG A 351 -1.69 16.30 -5.26
C ARG A 351 -2.90 17.23 -5.27
N ARG A 352 -3.85 16.99 -6.17
CA ARG A 352 -5.17 17.63 -6.16
C ARG A 352 -5.83 17.45 -4.78
N LYS A 353 -6.28 18.55 -4.17
CA LYS A 353 -7.04 18.51 -2.92
C LYS A 353 -8.35 17.74 -3.08
N TYR A 354 -8.70 16.97 -2.07
CA TYR A 354 -9.98 16.29 -1.93
C TYR A 354 -10.46 16.42 -0.49
N TYR A 355 -11.76 16.22 -0.28
CA TYR A 355 -12.39 16.45 1.02
C TYR A 355 -12.79 15.14 1.68
N ARG A 356 -12.60 15.05 2.99
CA ARG A 356 -13.09 13.95 3.83
C ARG A 356 -14.11 14.52 4.80
N PHE A 357 -15.39 14.29 4.54
CA PHE A 357 -16.48 15.00 5.23
C PHE A 357 -16.46 14.81 6.76
N ARG A 358 -16.04 13.61 7.19
CA ARG A 358 -15.88 13.25 8.61
C ARG A 358 -14.78 14.04 9.34
N GLU A 359 -13.80 14.57 8.62
CA GLU A 359 -12.64 15.30 9.18
C GLU A 359 -12.87 16.83 9.19
N MET A 360 -13.95 17.30 8.56
CA MET A 360 -14.29 18.71 8.44
C MET A 360 -15.13 19.22 9.62
N THR A 361 -14.96 20.50 9.96
CA THR A 361 -15.83 21.24 10.88
C THR A 361 -17.19 21.51 10.25
N ASP A 362 -18.22 21.80 11.07
CA ASP A 362 -19.56 22.10 10.56
C ASP A 362 -19.59 23.33 9.64
N LYS A 363 -18.70 24.30 9.86
CA LYS A 363 -18.54 25.46 8.97
C LYS A 363 -18.06 25.01 7.58
N GLU A 364 -16.96 24.27 7.53
CA GLU A 364 -16.38 23.76 6.27
C GLU A 364 -17.37 22.83 5.55
N ARG A 365 -18.11 22.00 6.30
CA ARG A 365 -19.18 21.15 5.74
C ARG A 365 -20.25 21.98 5.04
N ASN A 366 -20.74 23.04 5.68
CA ASN A 366 -21.74 23.92 5.07
C ASN A 366 -21.20 24.63 3.82
N GLU A 367 -19.92 25.03 3.83
CA GLU A 367 -19.27 25.64 2.67
C GLU A 367 -19.18 24.67 1.48
N ILE A 368 -18.73 23.43 1.68
CA ILE A 368 -18.64 22.46 0.58
C ILE A 368 -20.02 22.01 0.09
N ILE A 369 -21.03 21.91 0.97
CA ILE A 369 -22.41 21.60 0.58
C ILE A 369 -23.00 22.70 -0.30
N ALA A 370 -22.68 23.97 -0.02
CA ALA A 370 -23.13 25.08 -0.84
C ALA A 370 -22.51 25.04 -2.25
N ILE A 371 -21.30 24.50 -2.40
CA ILE A 371 -20.60 24.35 -3.69
C ILE A 371 -21.11 23.12 -4.46
N ASP A 372 -21.19 21.96 -3.81
CA ASP A 372 -21.81 20.75 -4.38
C ASP A 372 -22.75 20.08 -3.35
N PRO A 373 -24.07 20.16 -3.56
CA PRO A 373 -25.07 19.55 -2.68
C PRO A 373 -24.91 18.04 -2.45
N LYS A 374 -24.14 17.32 -3.28
CA LYS A 374 -23.84 15.89 -3.06
C LYS A 374 -23.03 15.66 -1.78
N TYR A 375 -22.24 16.63 -1.32
CA TYR A 375 -21.59 16.54 0.00
C TYR A 375 -22.60 16.65 1.15
N GLY A 376 -23.86 17.03 0.90
CA GLY A 376 -24.93 16.98 1.90
C GLY A 376 -25.67 15.64 1.95
N GLN A 377 -25.37 14.72 1.03
CA GLN A 377 -26.08 13.45 0.88
C GLN A 377 -25.29 12.31 1.51
N MET A 378 -25.68 11.89 2.71
CA MET A 378 -25.01 10.79 3.41
C MET A 378 -25.27 9.43 2.74
N VAL A 379 -24.19 8.77 2.33
CA VAL A 379 -24.24 7.42 1.73
C VAL A 379 -23.86 6.35 2.75
N CYS A 380 -22.78 6.55 3.50
CA CYS A 380 -22.31 5.65 4.54
C CYS A 380 -22.41 6.30 5.91
N LEU A 381 -23.35 5.86 6.75
CA LEU A 381 -23.55 6.42 8.10
C LEU A 381 -22.46 6.00 9.08
N CYS A 382 -21.99 4.75 9.03
CA CYS A 382 -21.00 4.25 9.97
C CYS A 382 -19.60 4.85 9.76
N SER A 383 -19.28 5.27 8.54
CA SER A 383 -17.99 5.87 8.19
C SER A 383 -18.08 7.38 7.90
N ASN A 384 -19.27 7.98 8.06
CA ASN A 384 -19.58 9.36 7.73
C ASN A 384 -19.11 9.79 6.32
N VAL A 385 -19.51 9.03 5.29
CA VAL A 385 -19.15 9.31 3.89
C VAL A 385 -20.38 9.75 3.08
N THR A 386 -20.18 10.81 2.31
CA THR A 386 -21.17 11.48 1.46
C THR A 386 -21.14 10.97 0.01
N GLU A 387 -22.18 11.27 -0.78
CA GLU A 387 -22.16 11.03 -2.21
C GLU A 387 -21.08 11.86 -2.91
N GLY A 388 -20.84 13.09 -2.45
CA GLY A 388 -19.81 13.98 -2.99
C GLY A 388 -18.42 13.34 -2.95
N GLU A 389 -18.04 12.74 -1.83
CA GLU A 389 -16.76 12.01 -1.69
C GLU A 389 -16.64 10.81 -2.64
N ILE A 390 -17.73 10.05 -2.81
CA ILE A 390 -17.73 8.89 -3.71
C ILE A 390 -17.56 9.36 -5.16
N VAL A 391 -18.33 10.36 -5.58
CA VAL A 391 -18.23 10.92 -6.94
C VAL A 391 -16.85 11.50 -7.20
N ASP A 392 -16.28 12.25 -6.25
CA ASP A 392 -14.92 12.80 -6.35
C ASP A 392 -13.88 11.68 -6.51
N SER A 393 -14.00 10.60 -5.72
CA SER A 393 -13.08 9.45 -5.80
C SER A 393 -13.09 8.75 -7.15
N ILE A 394 -14.19 8.82 -7.90
CA ILE A 394 -14.35 8.21 -9.23
C ILE A 394 -13.83 9.15 -10.34
N ARG A 395 -14.08 10.46 -10.20
CA ARG A 395 -13.81 11.47 -11.24
C ARG A 395 -12.40 12.05 -11.20
N ARG A 396 -11.71 11.96 -10.06
CA ARG A 396 -10.32 12.45 -9.95
C ARG A 396 -9.36 11.66 -10.87
N PRO A 397 -8.15 12.19 -11.16
CA PRO A 397 -7.10 11.45 -11.85
C PRO A 397 -6.92 10.06 -11.25
N MET A 398 -6.74 9.04 -12.08
CA MET A 398 -6.65 7.65 -11.60
C MET A 398 -7.78 7.26 -10.62
N GLY A 399 -9.00 7.76 -10.87
CA GLY A 399 -10.15 7.56 -10.00
C GLY A 399 -10.65 6.11 -9.97
N ALA A 400 -11.40 5.79 -8.92
CA ALA A 400 -11.91 4.45 -8.68
C ALA A 400 -12.75 3.90 -9.85
N ARG A 401 -12.58 2.61 -10.15
CA ARG A 401 -13.34 1.88 -11.18
C ARG A 401 -14.12 0.68 -10.63
N THR A 402 -13.91 0.34 -9.36
CA THR A 402 -14.47 -0.82 -8.68
C THR A 402 -15.01 -0.42 -7.31
N VAL A 403 -15.82 -1.29 -6.70
CA VAL A 403 -16.31 -1.05 -5.33
C VAL A 403 -15.16 -0.99 -4.34
N GLU A 404 -14.13 -1.82 -4.51
CA GLU A 404 -12.94 -1.79 -3.67
C GLU A 404 -12.14 -0.49 -3.87
N GLY A 405 -12.01 0.01 -5.09
CA GLY A 405 -11.38 1.31 -5.36
C GLY A 405 -12.08 2.47 -4.64
N VAL A 406 -13.42 2.46 -4.57
CA VAL A 406 -14.19 3.46 -3.79
C VAL A 406 -13.99 3.24 -2.29
N ARG A 407 -14.06 1.99 -1.83
CA ARG A 407 -13.86 1.59 -0.44
C ARG A 407 -12.51 2.07 0.09
N ARG A 408 -11.42 1.84 -0.65
CA ARG A 408 -10.07 2.22 -0.25
C ARG A 408 -9.87 3.74 -0.19
N ARG A 409 -10.47 4.50 -1.12
CA ARG A 409 -10.35 5.97 -1.17
C ARG A 409 -11.24 6.71 -0.15
N THR A 410 -12.42 6.18 0.15
CA THR A 410 -13.44 6.90 0.95
C THR A 410 -13.66 6.30 2.34
N GLY A 411 -13.39 5.01 2.51
CA GLY A 411 -13.73 4.25 3.71
C GLY A 411 -15.16 3.72 3.77
N THR A 412 -15.95 3.87 2.70
CA THR A 412 -17.27 3.21 2.60
C THR A 412 -17.10 1.69 2.71
N VAL A 413 -18.07 0.97 3.27
CA VAL A 413 -18.04 -0.50 3.42
C VAL A 413 -17.05 -1.00 4.49
N PHE A 414 -16.13 -0.18 5.01
CA PHE A 414 -15.21 -0.54 6.11
C PHE A 414 -15.73 -0.34 7.54
N GLY A 415 -16.94 0.22 7.70
CA GLY A 415 -17.54 0.37 9.03
C GLY A 415 -18.27 -0.89 9.48
N ARG A 416 -18.72 -0.93 10.74
CA ARG A 416 -19.37 -2.08 11.41
C ARG A 416 -20.40 -2.85 10.60
N CYS A 417 -21.16 -2.16 9.75
CA CYS A 417 -22.20 -2.80 8.92
C CYS A 417 -21.67 -3.50 7.67
N GLN A 418 -20.37 -3.45 7.38
CA GLN A 418 -19.72 -4.13 6.25
C GLN A 418 -20.42 -3.91 4.90
N GLY A 419 -21.01 -2.73 4.70
CA GLY A 419 -21.70 -2.37 3.47
C GLY A 419 -23.18 -2.74 3.38
N SER A 420 -23.82 -3.33 4.41
CA SER A 420 -25.24 -3.73 4.36
C SER A 420 -26.19 -2.63 3.89
N TYR A 421 -25.86 -1.35 4.14
CA TYR A 421 -26.69 -0.21 3.74
C TYR A 421 -26.13 0.58 2.54
N CYS A 422 -24.81 0.78 2.49
CA CYS A 422 -24.20 1.69 1.52
C CYS A 422 -23.78 0.99 0.21
N LEU A 423 -23.59 -0.33 0.20
CA LEU A 423 -23.04 -1.05 -0.95
C LEU A 423 -23.86 -0.84 -2.23
N THR A 424 -25.18 -1.03 -2.16
CA THR A 424 -26.05 -0.83 -3.33
C THR A 424 -26.05 0.62 -3.82
N LYS A 425 -25.90 1.60 -2.92
CA LYS A 425 -25.78 3.02 -3.30
C LYS A 425 -24.45 3.28 -4.01
N VAL A 426 -23.34 2.76 -3.47
CA VAL A 426 -22.01 2.85 -4.08
C VAL A 426 -22.01 2.26 -5.48
N ILE A 427 -22.58 1.07 -5.67
CA ILE A 427 -22.69 0.43 -7.00
C ILE A 427 -23.47 1.30 -7.98
N ARG A 428 -24.60 1.89 -7.55
CA ARG A 428 -25.41 2.78 -8.40
C ARG A 428 -24.67 4.05 -8.78
N ILE A 429 -23.93 4.65 -7.85
CA ILE A 429 -23.11 5.84 -8.12
C ILE A 429 -22.00 5.47 -9.12
N LEU A 430 -21.25 4.39 -8.88
CA LEU A 430 -20.23 3.88 -9.81
C LEU A 430 -20.79 3.63 -11.22
N ALA A 431 -21.90 2.91 -11.32
CA ALA A 431 -22.57 2.62 -12.59
C ALA A 431 -22.93 3.91 -13.35
N ARG A 432 -23.50 4.89 -12.64
CA ARG A 432 -23.85 6.21 -13.19
C ARG A 432 -22.61 6.96 -13.69
N GLU A 433 -21.57 7.06 -12.87
CA GLU A 433 -20.36 7.83 -13.17
C GLU A 433 -19.49 7.18 -14.26
N LEU A 434 -19.55 5.85 -14.41
CA LEU A 434 -18.80 5.11 -15.44
C LEU A 434 -19.62 4.82 -16.70
N HIS A 435 -20.88 5.28 -16.76
CA HIS A 435 -21.82 4.99 -17.85
C HIS A 435 -21.99 3.49 -18.13
N LYS A 436 -22.08 2.68 -17.06
CA LYS A 436 -22.26 1.23 -17.10
C LYS A 436 -23.57 0.79 -16.44
N SER A 437 -24.00 -0.44 -16.71
CA SER A 437 -25.04 -1.10 -15.91
C SER A 437 -24.52 -1.43 -14.51
N PRO A 438 -25.37 -1.41 -13.46
CA PRO A 438 -25.00 -1.94 -12.13
C PRO A 438 -24.48 -3.38 -12.14
N MET A 439 -24.86 -4.20 -13.14
CA MET A 439 -24.41 -5.59 -13.29
C MET A 439 -22.99 -5.69 -13.87
N GLU A 440 -22.47 -4.62 -14.47
CA GLU A 440 -21.10 -4.56 -15.00
C GLU A 440 -20.10 -4.03 -13.97
N ILE A 441 -20.56 -3.66 -12.78
CA ILE A 441 -19.70 -3.18 -11.70
C ILE A 441 -19.04 -4.37 -11.00
N MET A 442 -17.72 -4.34 -10.99
CA MET A 442 -16.86 -5.34 -10.36
C MET A 442 -16.58 -4.96 -8.89
N ASN A 443 -16.36 -5.96 -8.06
CA ASN A 443 -15.90 -5.76 -6.69
C ASN A 443 -14.47 -5.21 -6.68
N ASP A 444 -13.53 -5.94 -7.27
CA ASP A 444 -12.09 -5.66 -7.26
C ASP A 444 -11.45 -6.05 -8.60
N ARG A 445 -11.64 -7.30 -9.05
CA ARG A 445 -10.95 -7.86 -10.22
C ARG A 445 -11.90 -8.30 -11.32
N LYS A 446 -11.34 -8.75 -12.45
CA LYS A 446 -12.14 -9.28 -13.57
C LYS A 446 -12.99 -10.47 -13.11
N ASN A 447 -14.25 -10.51 -13.55
CA ASN A 447 -15.23 -11.54 -13.18
C ASN A 447 -15.58 -11.56 -11.68
N SER A 448 -15.55 -10.40 -11.01
CA SER A 448 -15.98 -10.23 -9.61
C SER A 448 -17.28 -9.43 -9.50
N GLN A 449 -18.23 -9.67 -10.41
CA GLN A 449 -19.51 -8.96 -10.41
C GLN A 449 -20.23 -9.15 -9.06
N ILE A 450 -20.69 -8.04 -8.46
CA ILE A 450 -21.43 -8.07 -7.20
C ILE A 450 -22.91 -8.42 -7.44
N ILE A 451 -23.46 -7.96 -8.56
CA ILE A 451 -24.84 -8.22 -8.97
C ILE A 451 -24.80 -9.16 -10.17
N SER A 452 -25.25 -10.41 -9.98
CA SER A 452 -25.25 -11.43 -11.03
C SER A 452 -26.44 -11.31 -11.99
N ALA A 453 -27.63 -10.99 -11.49
CA ALA A 453 -28.81 -10.72 -12.33
C ALA A 453 -29.84 -9.86 -11.60
N ARG A 454 -30.91 -9.50 -12.32
CA ARG A 454 -32.10 -8.88 -11.75
C ARG A 454 -32.99 -9.93 -11.10
N ILE A 455 -33.80 -9.48 -10.15
CA ILE A 455 -34.80 -10.33 -9.49
C ILE A 455 -35.73 -10.94 -10.54
N LYS A 456 -35.86 -12.28 -10.55
CA LYS A 456 -36.68 -13.09 -11.47
C LYS A 456 -36.12 -13.27 -12.90
N GLU A 457 -34.85 -12.95 -13.13
CA GLU A 457 -34.12 -13.29 -14.36
C GLU A 457 -33.04 -14.35 -14.05
N PHE A 458 -33.45 -15.50 -13.50
CA PHE A 458 -32.53 -16.57 -13.08
C PHE A 458 -32.19 -17.57 -14.20
N ASP A 459 -33.02 -17.64 -15.24
CA ASP A 459 -32.93 -18.66 -16.31
C ASP A 459 -31.79 -18.42 -17.31
N SER A 460 -31.01 -17.34 -17.12
CA SER A 460 -29.87 -16.96 -17.95
C SER A 460 -28.51 -17.03 -17.23
N MET A 461 -28.47 -17.54 -16.00
CA MET A 461 -27.24 -17.88 -15.27
C MET A 461 -26.82 -19.31 -15.60
#